data_AF-A0A1V6ALA6-F1
#
_entry.id   AF-A0A1V6ALA6-F1
#
_cell.length_a   1.000
_cell.length_b   1.000
_cell.length_c   1.000
_cell.angle_alpha   90.00
_cell.angle_beta   90.00
_cell.angle_gamma   90.00
#
_symmetry.space_group_name_H-M   'P 1'
#
loop_
_entity.id
_entity.type
_entity.pdbx_description
1 polymer ?
#
loop_
_entity_poly.entity_id
_entity_poly.type
_entity_poly.pdbx_seq_one_letter_code
_entity_poly.pdbx_strand_id
1 'polypeptide(L)' 'MIKEIIGDDFMDCQKVKKICMSRGISQKEIRKHKLMEGIGTLTVTNEDGEQMWLWFNPSEIWEKYK' A
#
# COMPACT_ATOMS: atom_id res chain seq x y z
N MET A 1 2.44 3.65 -10.52
CA MET A 1 1.91 2.28 -10.62
C MET A 1 1.33 1.79 -9.31
N ILE A 2 2.11 1.70 -8.21
CA ILE A 2 1.54 1.27 -6.92
C ILE A 2 0.52 2.30 -6.42
N LYS A 3 0.78 3.59 -6.64
CA LYS A 3 -0.21 4.67 -6.44
C LYS A 3 -1.50 4.44 -7.18
N GLU A 4 -1.46 4.01 -8.44
CA GLU A 4 -2.67 3.73 -9.24
C GLU A 4 -3.45 2.53 -8.70
N ILE A 5 -2.75 1.55 -8.11
CA ILE A 5 -3.38 0.37 -7.50
C ILE A 5 -4.06 0.74 -6.18
N ILE A 6 -3.43 1.62 -5.39
CA ILE A 6 -3.92 2.05 -4.08
C ILE A 6 -5.00 3.14 -4.20
N GLY A 7 -4.88 4.04 -5.17
CA GLY A 7 -5.76 5.18 -5.33
C GLY A 7 -5.63 6.20 -4.20
N ASP A 8 -6.78 6.66 -3.71
CA ASP A 8 -6.96 7.69 -2.70
C ASP A 8 -7.35 7.11 -1.32
N ASP A 9 -7.12 5.81 -1.09
CA ASP A 9 -7.50 5.11 0.14
C ASP A 9 -6.35 4.23 0.69
N PHE A 10 -6.60 3.62 1.84
CA PHE A 10 -5.74 2.61 2.44
C PHE A 10 -6.03 1.24 1.81
N MET A 11 -4.98 0.51 1.43
CA MET A 11 -5.13 -0.86 0.94
C MET A 11 -4.17 -1.83 1.60
N ASP A 12 -4.64 -3.04 1.92
CA ASP A 12 -3.82 -4.12 2.48
C ASP A 12 -2.62 -4.41 1.57
N CYS A 13 -1.41 -4.34 2.15
CA CYS A 13 -0.17 -4.57 1.43
C CYS A 13 -0.08 -5.94 0.74
N GLN A 14 -0.73 -6.97 1.30
CA GLN A 14 -0.75 -8.30 0.70
C GLN A 14 -1.60 -8.31 -0.56
N LYS A 15 -2.73 -7.60 -0.57
CA LYS A 15 -3.56 -7.43 -1.76
C LYS A 15 -2.81 -6.65 -2.84
N VAL A 16 -2.15 -5.55 -2.48
CA VAL A 16 -1.31 -4.77 -3.42
C VAL A 16 -0.24 -5.66 -4.06
N LYS A 17 0.52 -6.41 -3.24
CA LYS A 17 1.57 -7.31 -3.72
C LYS A 17 1.02 -8.39 -4.65
N LYS A 18 -0.13 -8.99 -4.31
CA LYS A 18 -0.79 -10.00 -5.15
C LYS A 18 -1.15 -9.44 -6.52
N ILE A 19 -1.69 -8.23 -6.58
CA ILE A 19 -2.02 -7.54 -7.85
C ILE A 19 -0.75 -7.25 -8.66
N CYS A 20 0.32 -6.77 -8.02
CA CYS A 20 1.58 -6.53 -8.72
C CYS A 20 2.19 -7.83 -9.27
N MET A 21 2.19 -8.90 -8.46
CA MET A 21 2.69 -10.21 -8.89
C MET A 21 1.85 -10.82 -10.01
N SER A 22 0.52 -10.65 -10.00
CA SER A 22 -0.33 -11.11 -11.11
C SER A 22 -0.10 -10.32 -12.41
N ARG A 23 0.56 -9.16 -12.33
CA ARG A 23 1.04 -8.36 -13.48
C ARG A 23 2.49 -8.69 -13.86
N GLY A 24 3.08 -9.74 -13.28
CA GLY A 24 4.44 -10.20 -13.58
C GLY A 24 5.55 -9.43 -12.84
N ILE A 25 5.22 -8.60 -11.85
CA ILE A 25 6.20 -7.78 -11.14
C ILE A 25 6.78 -8.55 -9.95
N SER A 26 8.09 -8.60 -9.86
CA SER A 26 8.78 -9.29 -8.75
C SER A 26 8.65 -8.54 -7.43
N GLN A 27 8.82 -9.26 -6.31
CA GLN A 27 8.87 -8.65 -4.97
C GLN A 27 9.96 -7.57 -4.84
N LYS A 28 11.09 -7.75 -5.54
CA LYS A 28 12.20 -6.78 -5.55
C LYS A 28 11.77 -5.47 -6.23
N GLU A 29 11.10 -5.57 -7.37
CA GLU A 29 10.58 -4.41 -8.09
C GLU A 29 9.47 -3.72 -7.31
N ILE A 30 8.56 -4.48 -6.67
CA ILE A 30 7.51 -3.92 -5.80
C ILE A 30 8.13 -3.04 -4.70
N ARG A 31 9.18 -3.52 -4.02
CA ARG A 31 9.88 -2.73 -2.99
C ARG A 31 10.50 -1.46 -3.57
N LYS A 32 11.12 -1.55 -4.75
CA LYS A 32 11.69 -0.39 -5.46
C LYS A 32 10.60 0.62 -5.81
N HIS A 33 9.49 0.19 -6.41
CA HIS A 33 8.36 1.05 -6.75
C HIS A 33 7.73 1.69 -5.51
N LYS A 34 7.54 0.93 -4.42
CA LYS A 34 6.99 1.45 -3.17
C LYS A 34 7.82 2.62 -2.64
N LEU A 35 9.14 2.45 -2.65
CA LEU A 35 10.08 3.48 -2.19
C LEU A 35 10.09 4.70 -3.14
N MET A 36 10.23 4.47 -4.45
CA MET A 36 10.29 5.55 -5.44
C MET A 36 9.00 6.36 -5.50
N GLU A 37 7.85 5.72 -5.33
CA GLU A 37 6.54 6.39 -5.33
C GLU A 37 6.21 7.00 -3.96
N GLY A 38 7.01 6.77 -2.91
CA GLY A 38 6.76 7.36 -1.58
C GLY A 38 5.51 6.80 -0.89
N ILE A 39 5.20 5.52 -1.10
CA ILE A 39 4.02 4.86 -0.51
C ILE A 39 4.23 4.66 0.99
N GLY A 40 3.32 5.21 1.79
CA GLY A 40 3.28 5.07 3.24
C GLY A 40 2.87 3.67 3.68
N THR A 41 3.21 3.31 4.92
CA THR A 41 2.73 2.09 5.58
C THR A 41 2.13 2.47 6.93
N LEU A 42 0.93 1.99 7.22
CA LEU A 42 0.29 2.05 8.53
C LEU A 42 0.11 0.63 9.06
N THR A 43 0.43 0.41 10.33
CA THR A 43 0.11 -0.84 11.03
C THR A 43 -1.18 -0.63 11.81
N VAL A 44 -2.16 -1.49 11.59
CA VAL A 44 -3.42 -1.51 12.34
C VAL A 44 -3.48 -2.81 13.11
N THR A 45 -3.85 -2.73 14.38
CA THR A 45 -4.05 -3.89 15.25
C THR A 45 -5.54 -3.98 15.58
N ASN A 46 -6.16 -5.14 15.37
CA ASN A 46 -7.55 -5.36 15.77
C ASN A 46 -7.66 -5.65 17.28
N GLU A 47 -8.90 -5.78 17.77
CA GLU A 47 -9.18 -6.06 19.18
C GLU A 47 -8.62 -7.40 19.67
N ASP A 48 -8.46 -8.36 18.75
CA ASP A 48 -7.86 -9.67 19.01
C ASP A 48 -6.32 -9.66 19.01
N GLY A 49 -5.69 -8.51 18.73
CA GLY A 49 -4.25 -8.35 18.67
C GLY A 49 -3.59 -8.72 17.34
N GLU A 50 -4.37 -9.05 16.30
CA GLU A 50 -3.86 -9.32 14.96
C GLU A 50 -3.44 -8.03 14.26
N GLN A 51 -2.27 -8.06 13.62
CA GLN A 51 -1.71 -6.93 12.90
C GLN A 51 -1.95 -7.04 11.40
N MET A 52 -2.37 -5.92 10.80
CA MET A 52 -2.43 -5.73 9.36
C MET A 52 -1.62 -4.52 8.93
N TRP A 53 -1.02 -4.60 7.74
CA TRP A 53 -0.27 -3.48 7.15
C TRP A 53 -1.03 -2.91 5.97
N LEU A 54 -1.45 -1.66 6.13
CA LEU A 54 -2.08 -0.89 5.09
C LEU A 54 -1.04 -0.02 4.39
N TRP A 55 -1.08 -0.01 3.06
CA TRP A 55 -0.32 0.92 2.23
C TRP A 55 -1.23 2.05 1.76
N PHE A 56 -0.67 3.24 1.64
CA PHE A 56 -1.43 4.42 1.21
C PHE A 56 -0.53 5.41 0.46
N ASN A 57 -1.15 6.29 -0.34
CA ASN A 57 -0.47 7.44 -0.92
C ASN A 57 -0.62 8.65 0.01
N PRO A 58 0.45 9.14 0.67
CA PRO A 58 0.35 10.25 1.61
C PRO A 58 -0.24 11.53 0.99
N SER A 59 0.00 11.78 -0.30
CA SER A 59 -0.52 13.00 -0.97
C SER A 59 -2.04 13.02 -1.09
N GLU A 60 -2.68 11.86 -1.27
CA GLU A 60 -4.14 11.79 -1.46
C GLU A 60 -4.89 11.69 -0.13
N ILE A 61 -4.36 10.90 0.80
CA ILE A 61 -5.00 10.67 2.10
C ILE A 61 -5.11 11.98 2.90
N TRP A 62 -4.09 12.83 2.84
CA TRP A 62 -4.10 14.06 3.62
C TRP A 62 -5.09 15.09 3.09
N GLU A 63 -5.34 15.11 1.79
CA GLU A 63 -6.37 15.95 1.18
C GLU A 63 -7.78 15.41 1.48
N LYS A 64 -7.94 14.08 1.57
CA LYS A 64 -9.24 13.43 1.78
C LYS A 64 -9.77 13.53 3.22
N TYR A 65 -8.89 13.56 4.22
CA TYR A 65 -9.25 13.61 5.64
C TYR A 65 -8.97 14.96 6.31
N LYS A 66 -8.86 16.03 5.51
CA LYS A 66 -8.75 17.41 5.98
C LYS A 66 -10.10 18.00 6.31
#